data_AF-A0A7J4S3N3-F1
#
_entry.id   AF-A0A7J4S3N3-F1
#
_cell.length_a   1.000
_cell.length_b   1.000
_cell.length_c   1.000
_cell.angle_alpha   90.00
_cell.angle_beta   90.00
_cell.angle_gamma   90.00
#
_symmetry.space_group_name_H-M   'P 1'
#
loop_
_entity.id
_entity.type
_entity.pdbx_description
1 polymer ?
#
loop_
_entity_poly.entity_id
_entity_poly.type
_entity_poly.pdbx_seq_one_letter_code
_entity_poly.pdbx_strand_id
1 'polypeptide(L)'
;MSTRTLGLLDEAFPSLLAIDRARFPTIDGIVTNLRKAGFTTVSADVRPFRRTVPADQEIERVRRKYISTFDLLPPGEFERGLAFLEEELPRRCPGGFDASAAFTFVGASR
;
A
#
# COMPACT_ATOMS: atom_id res chain seq x y z
N MET A 1 20.89 7.36 -1.10
CA MET A 1 19.64 6.94 -1.78
C MET A 1 18.51 7.11 -0.78
N SER A 2 17.53 7.96 -1.10
CA SER A 2 16.47 8.35 -0.17
C SER A 2 15.53 7.18 0.07
N THR A 3 15.50 6.68 1.30
CA THR A 3 14.54 5.66 1.75
C THR A 3 13.15 6.29 1.74
N ARG A 4 12.17 5.66 1.06
CA ARG A 4 10.77 6.09 1.11
C ARG A 4 10.26 5.91 2.55
N THR A 5 10.24 6.98 3.32
CA THR A 5 9.17 7.11 4.32
C THR A 5 7.92 7.41 3.51
N LEU A 6 6.75 6.88 3.90
CA LEU A 6 5.47 6.96 3.18
C LEU A 6 4.99 8.38 2.77
N GLY A 7 5.77 9.44 3.05
CA GLY A 7 5.44 10.85 2.86
C GLY A 7 4.81 11.21 1.53
N LEU A 8 5.39 10.87 0.37
CA LEU A 8 4.85 11.38 -0.90
C LEU A 8 3.49 10.82 -1.31
N LEU A 9 3.22 9.54 -1.04
CA LEU A 9 1.89 8.97 -1.31
C LEU A 9 0.88 9.44 -0.28
N ASP A 10 1.29 9.57 0.99
CA ASP A 10 0.42 10.06 2.06
C ASP A 10 0.10 11.56 1.89
N GLU A 11 1.05 12.36 1.39
CA GLU A 11 0.86 13.77 1.00
C GLU A 11 -0.10 13.88 -0.19
N ALA A 12 0.06 13.03 -1.20
CA ALA A 12 -0.76 13.03 -2.40
C ALA A 12 -2.20 12.55 -2.14
N PHE A 13 -2.37 11.54 -1.28
CA PHE A 13 -3.66 10.90 -1.00
C PHE A 13 -3.90 10.74 0.52
N PRO A 14 -4.20 11.84 1.24
CA PRO A 14 -4.32 11.82 2.69
C PRO A 14 -5.38 10.85 3.24
N SER A 15 -6.43 10.57 2.47
CA SER A 15 -7.52 9.67 2.88
C SER A 15 -7.20 8.20 2.61
N LEU A 16 -6.20 7.89 1.78
CA LEU A 16 -5.95 6.57 1.24
C LEU A 16 -5.76 5.52 2.34
N LEU A 17 -4.87 5.79 3.30
CA LEU A 17 -4.52 4.85 4.36
C LEU A 17 -5.71 4.56 5.29
N ALA A 18 -6.51 5.57 5.59
CA ALA A 18 -7.69 5.41 6.45
C ALA A 18 -8.75 4.54 5.77
N ILE A 19 -9.02 4.78 4.47
CA ILE A 19 -9.95 3.98 3.67
C ILE A 19 -9.43 2.55 3.53
N ASP A 20 -8.15 2.37 3.21
CA ASP A 20 -7.54 1.05 3.04
C ASP A 20 -7.70 0.19 4.31
N ARG A 21 -7.36 0.76 5.48
CA ARG A 21 -7.50 0.09 6.78
C ARG A 21 -8.94 -0.28 7.12
N ALA A 22 -9.91 0.53 6.72
CA ALA A 22 -11.32 0.24 6.98
C ALA A 22 -11.85 -0.93 6.14
N ARG A 23 -11.21 -1.25 5.01
CA ARG A 23 -11.66 -2.30 4.08
C ARG A 23 -11.18 -3.69 4.44
N PHE A 24 -10.04 -3.80 5.12
CA PHE A 24 -9.38 -5.08 5.37
C PHE A 24 -9.45 -5.48 6.85
N PRO A 25 -9.69 -6.76 7.15
CA PRO A 25 -9.55 -7.25 8.52
C PRO A 25 -8.10 -7.14 8.98
N THR A 26 -7.91 -6.98 10.29
CA THR A 26 -6.57 -7.07 10.89
C THR A 26 -6.05 -8.52 10.79
N ILE A 27 -4.72 -8.69 10.82
CA ILE A 27 -4.11 -10.03 10.84
C ILE A 27 -4.65 -10.85 12.02
N ASP A 28 -4.76 -10.26 13.21
CA ASP A 28 -5.34 -10.92 14.39
C ASP A 28 -6.81 -11.32 14.17
N GLY A 29 -7.57 -10.49 13.47
CA GLY A 29 -8.95 -10.79 13.05
C GLY A 29 -9.00 -12.01 12.12
N ILE A 30 -8.11 -12.07 11.13
CA ILE A 30 -7.98 -13.23 10.23
C ILE A 30 -7.64 -14.49 11.03
N VAL A 31 -6.61 -14.45 11.89
CA VAL A 31 -6.18 -15.57 12.71
C VAL A 31 -7.30 -16.06 13.63
N THR A 32 -8.03 -15.15 14.26
CA THR A 32 -9.17 -15.46 15.14
C THR A 32 -10.27 -16.16 14.35
N ASN A 33 -10.60 -15.67 13.17
CA ASN A 33 -11.64 -16.25 12.33
C ASN A 33 -11.25 -17.64 11.81
N LEU A 34 -9.99 -17.88 11.47
CA LEU A 34 -9.49 -19.20 11.08
C LEU A 34 -9.61 -20.21 12.23
N ARG A 35 -9.23 -19.83 13.46
CA ARG A 35 -9.41 -20.70 14.63
C ARG A 35 -10.88 -21.02 14.89
N LYS A 36 -11.77 -20.02 14.78
CA LYS A 36 -13.22 -20.23 14.90
C LYS A 36 -13.79 -21.16 13.83
N ALA A 37 -13.17 -21.19 12.64
CA ALA A 37 -13.52 -22.11 11.57
C ALA A 37 -12.99 -23.55 11.76
N GLY A 38 -12.31 -23.83 12.88
CA GLY A 38 -11.82 -25.17 13.24
C GLY A 38 -10.45 -25.52 12.68
N PHE A 39 -9.68 -24.54 12.20
CA PHE A 39 -8.25 -24.78 11.91
C PHE A 39 -7.47 -24.87 13.23
N THR A 40 -6.69 -25.93 13.39
CA THR A 40 -5.97 -26.27 14.63
C THR A 40 -4.59 -25.61 14.67
N THR A 41 -3.94 -25.52 13.51
CA THR A 41 -2.64 -24.89 13.35
C THR A 41 -2.80 -23.65 12.47
N VAL A 42 -2.58 -22.46 13.05
CA VAL A 42 -2.62 -21.18 12.33
C VAL A 42 -1.31 -20.45 12.58
N SER A 43 -0.62 -20.05 11.51
CA SER A 43 0.62 -19.31 11.54
C SER A 43 0.49 -17.98 10.81
N ALA A 44 1.22 -16.97 11.28
CA ALA A 44 1.39 -15.70 10.60
C ALA A 44 2.89 -15.42 10.52
N ASP A 45 3.37 -15.21 9.30
CA ASP A 45 4.79 -15.00 9.03
C ASP A 45 4.98 -13.70 8.25
N VAL A 46 5.82 -12.82 8.77
CA VAL A 46 6.06 -11.49 8.20
C VAL A 46 7.33 -11.52 7.37
N ARG A 47 7.22 -11.20 6.09
CA ARG A 47 8.36 -11.12 5.17
C ARG A 47 8.59 -9.68 4.72
N PRO A 48 9.81 -9.14 4.90
CA PRO A 48 10.14 -7.83 4.36
C PRO A 48 10.16 -7.90 2.83
N PHE A 49 9.74 -6.81 2.19
CA PHE A 49 9.78 -6.63 0.75
C PHE A 49 10.45 -5.30 0.44
N ARG A 50 11.42 -5.32 -0.46
CA ARG A 50 12.07 -4.12 -0.98
C ARG A 50 12.11 -4.17 -2.50
N ARG A 51 11.88 -3.02 -3.12
CA ARG A 51 12.10 -2.84 -4.55
C ARG A 51 12.49 -1.39 -4.84
N THR A 52 13.30 -1.20 -5.86
CA THR A 52 13.51 0.12 -6.45
C THR A 52 12.41 0.37 -7.48
N VAL A 53 11.80 1.55 -7.43
CA VAL A 53 10.69 1.94 -8.32
C VAL A 53 11.07 3.23 -9.07
N PRO A 54 11.18 3.19 -10.40
CA PRO A 54 11.29 4.39 -11.22
C PRO A 54 10.10 5.33 -11.01
N ALA A 55 10.36 6.64 -11.00
CA ALA A 55 9.33 7.65 -10.71
C ALA A 55 8.21 7.64 -11.77
N ASP A 56 8.57 7.56 -13.05
CA ASP A 56 7.65 7.46 -14.17
C ASP A 56 6.75 6.21 -14.09
N GLN A 57 7.33 5.08 -13.68
CA GLN A 57 6.58 3.83 -13.50
C GLN A 57 5.59 3.93 -12.34
N GLU A 58 5.95 4.57 -11.22
CA GLU A 58 5.01 4.77 -10.11
C GLU A 58 3.86 5.69 -10.53
N ILE A 59 4.14 6.80 -11.22
CA ILE A 59 3.11 7.71 -11.74
C ILE A 59 2.15 6.96 -12.65
N GLU A 60 2.66 6.18 -13.61
CA GLU A 60 1.82 5.42 -14.54
C GLU A 60 0.97 4.37 -13.83
N ARG A 61 1.50 3.72 -12.78
CA ARG A 61 0.73 2.79 -11.95
C ARG A 61 -0.41 3.51 -11.23
N VAL A 62 -0.13 4.64 -10.59
CA VAL A 62 -1.14 5.44 -9.89
C VAL A 62 -2.22 5.91 -10.87
N ARG A 63 -1.82 6.40 -12.05
CA ARG A 63 -2.74 6.78 -13.14
C ARG A 63 -3.69 5.65 -13.55
N ARG A 64 -3.18 4.42 -13.61
CA ARG A 64 -3.97 3.20 -13.87
C ARG A 64 -4.75 2.67 -12.68
N LYS A 65 -4.72 3.38 -11.55
CA LYS A 65 -5.37 2.99 -10.31
C LYS A 65 -5.04 1.56 -9.88
N TYR A 66 -3.74 1.23 -9.85
CA TYR A 66 -3.25 -0.12 -9.57
C TYR A 66 -3.70 -0.72 -8.21
N ILE A 67 -4.23 0.10 -7.30
CA ILE A 67 -4.93 -0.35 -6.09
C ILE A 67 -6.38 0.13 -6.13
N SER A 68 -7.30 -0.76 -5.79
CA SER A 68 -8.75 -0.49 -5.78
C SER A 68 -9.16 0.62 -4.81
N THR A 69 -8.33 0.94 -3.81
CA THR A 69 -8.61 2.02 -2.85
C THR A 69 -8.67 3.40 -3.54
N PHE A 70 -7.99 3.59 -4.69
CA PHE A 70 -8.08 4.84 -5.46
C PHE A 70 -9.49 5.16 -5.97
N ASP A 71 -10.32 4.15 -6.22
CA ASP A 71 -11.71 4.35 -6.66
C ASP A 71 -12.65 4.75 -5.52
N LEU A 72 -12.18 4.72 -4.28
CA LEU A 72 -12.95 5.02 -3.09
C LEU A 72 -12.58 6.35 -2.45
N LEU A 73 -11.63 7.07 -3.04
CA LEU A 73 -11.20 8.37 -2.56
C LEU A 73 -12.34 9.40 -2.64
N PRO A 74 -12.36 10.40 -1.74
CA PRO A 74 -13.25 11.54 -1.86
C PRO A 74 -13.15 12.21 -3.24
N PRO A 75 -14.25 12.80 -3.76
CA PRO A 75 -14.25 13.45 -5.06
C PRO A 75 -13.11 14.48 -5.21
N GLY A 76 -12.37 14.39 -6.31
CA GLY A 76 -11.26 15.30 -6.63
C GLY A 76 -9.94 14.99 -5.92
N GLU A 77 -9.90 14.11 -4.90
CA GLU A 77 -8.65 13.77 -4.22
C GLU A 77 -7.69 13.00 -5.13
N PHE A 78 -8.21 12.09 -5.95
CA PHE A 78 -7.40 11.33 -6.89
C PHE A 78 -6.72 12.26 -7.92
N GLU A 79 -7.47 13.19 -8.51
CA GLU A 79 -6.97 14.11 -9.53
C GLU A 79 -5.90 15.05 -8.96
N ARG A 80 -6.13 15.62 -7.76
CA ARG A 80 -5.16 16.48 -7.08
C ARG A 80 -3.90 15.71 -6.70
N GLY A 81 -4.06 14.51 -6.15
CA GLY A 81 -2.93 13.67 -5.73
C GLY A 81 -2.10 13.18 -6.91
N LEU A 82 -2.74 12.82 -8.03
CA LEU A 82 -2.02 12.45 -9.25
C LEU A 82 -1.22 13.63 -9.81
N ALA A 83 -1.82 14.82 -9.91
CA ALA A 83 -1.13 16.03 -10.37
C ALA A 83 0.07 16.37 -9.48
N PHE A 84 -0.10 16.29 -8.15
CA PHE A 84 0.99 16.47 -7.20
C PHE A 84 2.14 15.47 -7.42
N LEU A 85 1.82 14.19 -7.63
CA LEU A 85 2.85 13.17 -7.87
C LEU A 85 3.58 13.37 -9.20
N GLU A 86 2.87 13.78 -10.25
CA GLU A 86 3.44 14.06 -11.57
C GLU A 86 4.49 15.18 -11.50
N GLU A 87 4.27 16.19 -10.65
CA GLU A 87 5.22 17.28 -10.43
C GLU A 87 6.35 16.90 -9.46
N GLU A 88 6.00 16.36 -8.29
CA GLU A 88 6.91 16.27 -7.16
C GLU A 88 7.77 15.02 -7.17
N LEU A 89 7.28 13.91 -7.72
CA LEU A 89 8.01 12.65 -7.70
C LEU A 89 9.26 12.69 -8.59
N PRO A 90 9.23 13.19 -9.84
CA PRO A 90 10.44 13.33 -10.66
C PRO A 90 11.40 14.37 -10.08
N ARG A 91 10.88 15.43 -9.45
CA ARG A 91 11.68 16.50 -8.84
C ARG A 91 12.45 16.02 -7.61
N ARG A 92 11.79 15.28 -6.72
CA ARG A 92 12.37 14.80 -5.45
C ARG A 92 13.12 13.47 -5.61
N CYS A 93 12.75 12.65 -6.61
CA CYS A 93 13.27 11.31 -6.84
C CYS A 93 13.52 11.04 -8.33
N PRO A 94 14.43 11.78 -9.01
CA PRO A 94 14.60 11.70 -10.46
C PRO A 94 15.02 10.31 -10.97
N GLY A 95 15.75 9.54 -10.16
CA GLY A 95 16.13 8.15 -10.45
C GLY A 95 15.17 7.10 -9.90
N GLY A 96 14.01 7.51 -9.39
CA GLY A 96 13.13 6.67 -8.60
C GLY A 96 13.50 6.62 -7.12
N PHE A 97 12.89 5.68 -6.40
CA PHE A 97 13.00 5.53 -4.95
C PHE A 97 12.98 4.06 -4.53
N ASP A 98 13.56 3.78 -3.36
CA ASP A 98 13.47 2.45 -2.75
C ASP A 98 12.19 2.37 -1.92
N ALA A 99 11.27 1.52 -2.36
CA ALA A 99 10.08 1.16 -1.62
C ALA A 99 10.39 0.00 -0.68
N SER A 100 10.02 0.15 0.60
CA SER A 100 10.04 -0.93 1.59
C SER A 100 8.63 -1.18 2.08
N ALA A 101 8.24 -2.44 2.17
CA ALA A 101 6.99 -2.91 2.73
C ALA A 101 7.24 -4.22 3.50
N ALA A 102 6.20 -4.75 4.12
CA ALA A 102 6.20 -6.11 4.64
C ALA A 102 4.88 -6.80 4.24
N PHE A 103 4.96 -8.07 3.90
CA PHE A 103 3.80 -8.91 3.66
C PHE A 103 3.64 -9.88 4.81
N THR A 104 2.42 -10.00 5.33
CA THR A 104 2.08 -11.05 6.29
C THR A 104 1.42 -12.19 5.55
N PHE A 105 2.04 -13.37 5.61
CA PHE A 105 1.50 -14.61 5.08
C PHE A 105 0.79 -15.34 6.21
N VAL A 106 -0.51 -15.55 6.07
CA VAL A 106 -1.31 -16.30 7.04
C VAL A 106 -1.57 -17.70 6.47
N GLY A 107 -1.11 -18.73 7.18
CA GLY A 107 -1.32 -20.14 6.82
C GLY A 107 -2.18 -20.84 7.86
N ALA A 108 -3.01 -21.79 7.42
CA ALA A 108 -3.82 -22.59 8.32
C ALA A 108 -3.96 -24.04 7.84
N SER A 109 -3.88 -25.00 8.76
CA SER A 109 -4.10 -26.43 8.54
C SER A 109 -4.94 -27.06 9.66
N ARG A 110 -5.50 -28.23 9.39
CA ARG A 110 -6.28 -29.03 10.34
C ARG A 110 -5.43 -30.13 10.94
#